data_AF-A0A1I7VZJ0-F1
#
_entry.id   AF-A0A1I7VZJ0-F1
#
_cell.length_a   1.000
_cell.length_b   1.000
_cell.length_c   1.000
_cell.angle_alpha   90.00
_cell.angle_beta   90.00
_cell.angle_gamma   90.00
#
_symmetry.space_group_name_H-M   'P 1'
#
loop_
_entity.id
_entity.type
_entity.pdbx_description
1 polymer ?
#
loop_
_entity_poly.entity_id
_entity_poly.type
_entity_poly.pdbx_seq_one_letter_code
_entity_poly.pdbx_strand_id
1 'polypeptide(L)'
;MSTLAMSTTLIPFSSTISAAFMAAFRNDVLWALILGIILAFVLAFAMGANDVANAFGTSVGSKVLTLRQAYILAVIFETLGALLIGYNVTDTVRKGVIDLTLYVDKPKEIFVGQIAILGGCSLWLLIATLARLPVSSTHSITGATVGFGLMTRGIIGIQWRKIVHIVASWFLSPILSGVVSAILYIILDHSVLRRKNPFRCGLRALPVFYWFCIVFNVFTISYQGSKCKQYNIQN
;
A
#
# COMPACT_ATOMS: atom_id res chain seq x y z
N MET A 1 40.03 55.80 2.16
CA MET A 1 38.73 55.61 2.83
C MET A 1 37.64 55.59 1.78
N SER A 2 37.16 54.40 1.39
CA SER A 2 35.83 54.19 0.79
C SER A 2 35.58 52.69 0.64
N THR A 3 35.09 52.06 1.71
CA THR A 3 34.58 50.69 1.71
C THR A 3 33.23 50.66 0.98
N LEU A 4 33.20 50.09 -0.23
CA LEU A 4 31.95 49.74 -0.93
C LEU A 4 31.36 48.49 -0.27
N ALA A 5 30.38 48.69 0.61
CA ALA A 5 29.55 47.61 1.12
C ALA A 5 28.61 47.13 0.00
N MET A 6 28.88 45.97 -0.59
CA MET A 6 27.91 45.25 -1.42
C MET A 6 26.76 44.80 -0.51
N SER A 7 25.62 45.46 -0.61
CA SER A 7 24.38 44.98 0.00
C SER A 7 23.91 43.74 -0.77
N THR A 8 24.16 42.56 -0.23
CA THR A 8 23.48 41.33 -0.65
C THR A 8 22.00 41.44 -0.26
N THR A 9 21.17 41.87 -1.19
CA THR A 9 19.72 41.71 -1.11
C THR A 9 19.40 40.22 -1.18
N LEU A 10 19.18 39.61 -0.01
CA LEU A 10 18.57 38.29 0.10
C LEU A 10 17.18 38.37 -0.53
N ILE A 11 17.01 37.82 -1.73
CA ILE A 11 15.70 37.60 -2.33
C ILE A 11 15.02 36.54 -1.45
N PRO A 12 13.95 36.86 -0.69
CA PRO A 12 13.28 35.84 0.10
C PRO A 12 12.67 34.84 -0.87
N PHE A 13 13.07 33.57 -0.77
CA PHE A 13 12.40 32.43 -1.40
C PHE A 13 11.04 32.23 -0.70
N SER A 14 10.15 33.19 -0.83
CA SER A 14 8.74 33.04 -0.49
C SER A 14 7.99 33.11 -1.80
N SER A 15 7.84 31.95 -2.44
CA SER A 15 6.94 31.79 -3.56
C SER A 15 5.54 32.13 -3.08
N THR A 16 5.11 33.36 -3.30
CA THR A 16 3.76 33.82 -3.06
C THR A 16 2.86 33.16 -4.09
N ILE A 17 2.49 31.90 -3.86
CA ILE A 17 1.34 31.32 -4.53
C ILE A 17 0.15 32.14 -4.01
N SER A 18 -0.35 33.05 -4.83
CA SER A 18 -1.45 33.94 -4.45
C SER A 18 -2.61 33.12 -3.89
N ALA A 19 -3.18 33.53 -2.76
CA ALA A 19 -4.35 32.89 -2.17
C ALA A 19 -5.51 32.78 -3.19
N ALA A 20 -5.58 33.70 -4.15
CA ALA A 20 -6.52 33.66 -5.26
C ALA A 20 -6.25 32.51 -6.25
N PHE A 21 -4.98 32.20 -6.56
CA PHE A 21 -4.61 31.06 -7.39
C PHE A 21 -4.95 29.73 -6.68
N MET A 22 -4.67 29.63 -5.39
CA MET A 22 -5.06 28.47 -4.59
C MET A 22 -6.59 28.32 -4.49
N ALA A 23 -7.33 29.42 -4.36
CA ALA A 23 -8.79 29.41 -4.33
C ALA A 23 -9.39 29.02 -5.69
N ALA A 24 -8.85 29.54 -6.80
CA ALA A 24 -9.26 29.19 -8.15
C ALA A 24 -8.96 27.72 -8.48
N PHE A 25 -7.73 27.26 -8.18
CA PHE A 25 -7.35 25.86 -8.32
C PHE A 25 -8.25 24.95 -7.49
N ARG A 26 -8.51 25.31 -6.22
CA ARG A 26 -9.40 24.56 -5.33
C ARG A 26 -10.80 24.44 -5.95
N ASN A 27 -11.38 25.53 -6.43
CA ASN A 27 -12.73 25.50 -7.02
C ASN A 27 -12.77 24.65 -8.30
N ASP A 28 -11.74 24.73 -9.15
CA ASP A 28 -11.66 23.96 -10.39
C ASP A 28 -11.54 22.45 -10.18
N VAL A 29 -10.93 22.01 -9.07
CA VAL A 29 -10.69 20.58 -8.77
C VAL A 29 -11.51 20.05 -7.60
N LEU A 30 -12.40 20.86 -7.02
CA LEU A 30 -13.19 20.48 -5.85
C LEU A 30 -14.08 19.26 -6.16
N TRP A 31 -14.74 19.28 -7.31
CA TRP A 31 -15.56 18.15 -7.78
C TRP A 31 -14.73 16.87 -7.88
N ALA A 32 -13.51 17.00 -8.40
CA ALA A 32 -12.57 15.90 -8.59
C ALA A 32 -12.08 15.38 -7.23
N LEU A 33 -11.83 16.26 -6.26
CA LEU A 33 -11.48 15.87 -4.90
C LEU A 33 -12.61 15.11 -4.20
N ILE A 34 -13.85 15.61 -4.28
CA ILE A 34 -15.02 14.92 -3.70
C ILE A 34 -15.17 13.53 -4.32
N LEU A 35 -15.10 13.45 -5.65
CA LEU A 35 -15.18 12.18 -6.36
C LEU A 35 -14.02 11.25 -5.97
N GLY A 36 -12.81 11.77 -5.85
CA GLY A 36 -11.62 11.03 -5.42
C GLY A 36 -11.77 10.44 -4.02
N ILE A 37 -12.33 11.19 -3.07
CA ILE A 37 -12.61 10.68 -1.72
C ILE A 37 -13.63 9.53 -1.78
N ILE A 38 -14.73 9.71 -2.53
CA ILE A 38 -15.75 8.67 -2.70
C ILE A 38 -15.12 7.41 -3.32
N LEU A 39 -14.36 7.56 -4.40
CA LEU A 39 -13.69 6.44 -5.06
C LEU A 39 -12.62 5.79 -4.20
N ALA A 40 -11.93 6.54 -3.34
CA ALA A 40 -10.99 5.96 -2.38
C ALA A 40 -11.71 5.08 -1.35
N PHE A 41 -12.87 5.50 -0.85
CA PHE A 41 -13.71 4.66 0.02
C PHE A 41 -14.22 3.40 -0.70
N VAL A 42 -14.66 3.55 -1.95
CA VAL A 42 -15.09 2.42 -2.78
C VAL A 42 -13.94 1.45 -3.03
N LEU A 43 -12.74 1.95 -3.33
CA LEU A 43 -11.55 1.12 -3.52
C LEU A 43 -11.19 0.37 -2.24
N ALA A 44 -11.16 1.07 -1.11
CA ALA A 44 -10.86 0.47 0.19
C ALA A 44 -11.86 -0.63 0.54
N PHE A 45 -13.16 -0.41 0.28
CA PHE A 45 -14.20 -1.41 0.44
C PHE A 45 -13.97 -2.63 -0.48
N ALA A 46 -13.71 -2.40 -1.77
CA ALA A 46 -13.48 -3.46 -2.75
C ALA A 46 -12.22 -4.28 -2.41
N MET A 47 -11.14 -3.62 -2.01
CA MET A 47 -9.91 -4.28 -1.55
C MET A 47 -10.17 -5.12 -0.30
N GLY A 48 -10.86 -4.58 0.71
CA GLY A 48 -11.21 -5.33 1.91
C GLY A 48 -12.08 -6.55 1.60
N ALA A 49 -13.09 -6.40 0.75
CA ALA A 49 -13.97 -7.50 0.37
C ALA A 49 -13.24 -8.63 -0.36
N ASN A 50 -12.26 -8.29 -1.20
CA ASN A 50 -11.44 -9.27 -1.93
C ASN A 50 -10.34 -9.91 -1.06
N ASP A 51 -9.70 -9.13 -0.19
CA ASP A 51 -8.44 -9.55 0.46
C ASP A 51 -8.65 -10.20 1.84
N VAL A 52 -9.79 -10.00 2.52
CA VAL A 52 -10.07 -10.60 3.85
C VAL A 52 -10.02 -12.13 3.84
N ALA A 53 -10.44 -12.76 2.74
CA ALA A 53 -10.39 -14.20 2.58
C ALA A 53 -8.95 -14.74 2.62
N ASN A 54 -7.97 -13.95 2.19
CA ASN A 54 -6.55 -14.34 2.18
C ASN A 54 -5.98 -14.47 3.60
N ALA A 55 -6.40 -13.59 4.52
CA ALA A 55 -5.92 -13.58 5.91
C ALA A 55 -6.69 -14.55 6.82
N PHE A 56 -8.01 -14.65 6.66
CA PHE A 56 -8.87 -15.39 7.60
C PHE A 56 -9.48 -16.67 7.03
N GLY A 57 -9.26 -17.00 5.75
CA GLY A 57 -9.85 -18.16 5.09
C GLY A 57 -9.51 -19.49 5.77
N THR A 58 -8.27 -19.67 6.22
CA THR A 58 -7.84 -20.89 6.93
C THR A 58 -8.44 -21.00 8.32
N SER A 59 -8.49 -19.91 9.08
CA SER A 59 -9.03 -19.85 10.45
C SER A 59 -10.55 -20.06 10.50
N VAL A 60 -11.27 -19.54 9.50
CA VAL A 60 -12.71 -19.78 9.34
C VAL A 60 -12.96 -21.18 8.81
N GLY A 61 -12.17 -21.63 7.82
CA GLY A 61 -12.27 -22.97 7.24
C GLY A 61 -12.01 -24.10 8.24
N SER A 62 -11.10 -23.89 9.19
CA SER A 62 -10.82 -24.83 10.29
C SER A 62 -11.80 -24.76 11.46
N LYS A 63 -12.80 -23.86 11.40
CA LYS A 63 -13.78 -23.58 12.46
C LYS A 63 -13.18 -23.07 13.78
N VAL A 64 -11.95 -22.57 13.75
CA VAL A 64 -11.34 -21.90 14.91
C VAL A 64 -11.99 -20.54 15.15
N LEU A 65 -12.39 -19.85 14.08
CA LEU A 65 -13.11 -18.57 14.14
C LEU A 65 -14.45 -18.66 13.40
N THR A 66 -15.45 -17.97 13.93
CA THR A 66 -16.69 -17.70 13.19
C THR A 66 -16.47 -16.58 12.17
N LEU A 67 -17.31 -16.52 11.14
CA LEU A 67 -17.28 -15.42 10.15
C LEU A 67 -17.39 -14.04 10.83
N ARG A 68 -18.26 -13.89 11.83
CA ARG A 68 -18.42 -12.62 12.56
C ARG A 68 -17.14 -12.21 13.28
N GLN A 69 -16.46 -13.15 13.95
CA GLN A 69 -15.20 -12.87 14.63
C GLN A 69 -14.09 -12.52 13.63
N ALA A 70 -14.02 -13.24 12.51
CA ALA A 70 -13.06 -12.94 11.44
C ALA A 70 -13.22 -11.51 10.90
N TYR A 71 -14.45 -11.05 10.66
CA TYR A 71 -14.68 -9.67 10.22
C TYR A 71 -14.26 -8.62 11.26
N ILE A 72 -14.56 -8.83 12.54
CA ILE A 72 -14.16 -7.90 13.60
C ILE A 72 -12.64 -7.80 13.69
N LEU A 73 -11.94 -8.94 13.65
CA LEU A 73 -10.48 -8.99 13.67
C LEU A 73 -9.88 -8.36 12.41
N ALA A 74 -10.45 -8.63 11.24
CA ALA A 74 -10.01 -8.04 9.98
C ALA A 74 -10.09 -6.51 10.02
N VAL A 75 -11.22 -5.95 10.46
CA VAL A 75 -11.36 -4.48 10.56
C VAL A 75 -10.28 -3.87 11.45
N ILE A 76 -9.98 -4.49 12.60
CA ILE A 76 -8.96 -3.98 13.52
C ILE A 76 -7.56 -4.10 12.91
N PHE A 77 -7.16 -5.30 12.48
CA PHE A 77 -5.78 -5.56 12.08
C PHE A 77 -5.42 -5.03 10.69
N GLU A 78 -6.35 -5.04 9.72
CA GLU A 78 -6.13 -4.42 8.40
C GLU A 78 -6.01 -2.90 8.53
N THR A 79 -6.86 -2.27 9.35
CA THR A 79 -6.77 -0.82 9.62
C THR A 79 -5.45 -0.47 10.31
N LEU A 80 -5.03 -1.26 11.31
CA LEU A 80 -3.73 -1.06 11.96
C LEU A 80 -2.57 -1.25 10.97
N GLY A 81 -2.59 -2.27 10.12
CA GLY A 81 -1.57 -2.51 9.10
C GLY A 81 -1.46 -1.33 8.11
N ALA A 82 -2.60 -0.85 7.63
CA ALA A 82 -2.69 0.30 6.73
C ALA A 82 -2.09 1.58 7.36
N LEU A 83 -2.38 1.83 8.65
CA LEU A 83 -1.85 2.99 9.37
C LEU A 83 -0.35 2.86 9.70
N LEU A 84 0.10 1.67 10.09
CA LEU A 84 1.45 1.47 10.62
C LEU A 84 2.50 1.32 9.53
N ILE A 85 2.24 0.55 8.46
CA ILE A 85 3.23 0.20 7.42
C ILE A 85 2.75 0.54 6.00
N GLY A 86 1.45 0.80 5.80
CA GLY A 86 0.85 0.98 4.47
C GLY A 86 1.51 2.03 3.57
N TYR A 87 2.16 3.05 4.14
CA TYR A 87 2.85 4.10 3.38
C TYR A 87 3.88 3.57 2.37
N ASN A 88 4.65 2.54 2.70
CA ASN A 88 5.74 2.07 1.84
C ASN A 88 5.24 1.51 0.50
N VAL A 89 4.10 0.80 0.54
CA VAL A 89 3.46 0.26 -0.67
C VAL A 89 2.84 1.40 -1.47
N THR A 90 2.14 2.32 -0.81
CA THR A 90 1.56 3.51 -1.44
C THR A 90 2.62 4.37 -2.13
N ASP A 91 3.79 4.59 -1.52
CA ASP A 91 4.88 5.36 -2.12
C ASP A 91 5.48 4.66 -3.34
N THR A 92 5.58 3.33 -3.28
CA THR A 92 6.05 2.51 -4.42
C THR A 92 5.10 2.60 -5.61
N VAL A 93 3.78 2.53 -5.38
CA VAL A 93 2.79 2.71 -6.47
C VAL A 93 2.81 4.14 -6.99
N ARG A 94 2.87 5.14 -6.10
CA ARG A 94 2.87 6.56 -6.46
C ARG A 94 4.06 6.97 -7.33
N LYS A 95 5.27 6.52 -7.00
CA LYS A 95 6.52 6.96 -7.66
C LYS A 95 7.15 5.92 -8.58
N GLY A 96 6.79 4.64 -8.41
CA GLY A 96 7.46 3.54 -9.08
C GLY A 96 6.85 3.16 -10.43
N VAL A 97 5.67 3.68 -10.78
CA VAL A 97 4.98 3.27 -12.02
C VAL A 97 5.09 4.32 -13.13
N ILE A 98 4.76 5.57 -12.81
CA ILE A 98 4.78 6.70 -13.75
C ILE A 98 5.91 7.68 -13.44
N ASP A 99 6.49 8.28 -14.48
CA ASP A 99 7.49 9.33 -14.31
C ASP A 99 6.83 10.68 -13.99
N LEU A 100 6.87 11.07 -12.72
CA LEU A 100 6.29 12.31 -12.21
C LEU A 100 6.98 13.58 -12.75
N THR A 101 8.21 13.48 -13.26
CA THR A 101 8.94 14.64 -13.80
C THR A 101 8.26 15.23 -15.04
N LEU A 102 7.56 14.39 -15.80
CA LEU A 102 6.81 14.78 -17.00
C LEU A 102 5.51 15.54 -16.71
N TYR A 103 5.17 15.72 -15.43
CA TYR A 103 3.94 16.34 -14.98
C TYR A 103 4.16 17.52 -14.01
N VAL A 104 5.40 17.95 -13.82
CA VAL A 104 5.75 19.08 -12.91
C VAL A 104 4.94 20.33 -13.27
N ASP A 105 4.78 20.61 -14.56
CA ASP A 105 4.05 21.80 -15.04
C ASP A 105 2.53 21.58 -15.14
N LYS A 106 2.03 20.37 -14.87
CA LYS A 106 0.62 19.98 -15.05
C LYS A 106 0.05 19.20 -13.85
N PRO A 107 0.01 19.80 -12.65
CA PRO A 107 -0.48 19.14 -11.44
C PRO A 107 -1.96 18.73 -11.52
N LYS A 108 -2.79 19.47 -12.29
CA LYS A 108 -4.19 19.12 -12.53
C LYS A 108 -4.35 17.78 -13.25
N GLU A 109 -3.47 17.48 -14.21
CA GLU A 109 -3.51 16.26 -15.01
C GLU A 109 -3.23 15.02 -14.15
N ILE A 110 -2.21 15.08 -13.30
CA ILE A 110 -1.93 14.01 -12.33
C ILE A 110 -3.06 13.84 -11.35
N PHE A 111 -3.62 14.93 -10.82
CA PHE A 111 -4.69 14.85 -9.83
C PHE A 111 -5.93 14.13 -10.38
N VAL A 112 -6.41 14.54 -11.57
CA VAL A 112 -7.52 13.87 -12.26
C VAL A 112 -7.14 12.44 -12.66
N GLY A 113 -5.89 12.22 -13.06
CA GLY A 113 -5.34 10.90 -13.34
C GLY A 113 -5.43 9.93 -12.16
N GLN A 114 -5.08 10.37 -10.95
CA GLN A 114 -5.20 9.54 -9.74
C GLN A 114 -6.66 9.13 -9.47
N ILE A 115 -7.61 10.02 -9.75
CA ILE A 115 -9.05 9.73 -9.60
C ILE A 115 -9.48 8.69 -10.63
N ALA A 116 -9.01 8.79 -11.88
CA ALA A 116 -9.26 7.78 -12.90
C ALA A 116 -8.66 6.42 -12.54
N ILE A 117 -7.44 6.40 -11.97
CA ILE A 117 -6.78 5.18 -11.47
C ILE A 117 -7.60 4.55 -10.35
N LEU A 118 -8.05 5.35 -9.36
CA LEU A 118 -8.91 4.89 -8.27
C LEU A 118 -10.22 4.30 -8.81
N GLY A 119 -10.86 4.97 -9.78
CA GLY A 119 -12.10 4.53 -10.40
C GLY A 119 -11.95 3.22 -11.17
N GLY A 120 -10.94 3.12 -12.04
CA GLY A 120 -10.66 1.92 -12.83
C GLY A 120 -10.31 0.71 -11.95
N CYS A 121 -9.45 0.92 -10.95
CA CYS A 121 -9.09 -0.14 -10.00
C CYS A 121 -10.30 -0.58 -9.16
N SER A 122 -11.08 0.37 -8.63
CA SER A 122 -12.29 0.09 -7.87
C SER A 122 -13.30 -0.73 -8.66
N LEU A 123 -13.57 -0.32 -9.90
CA LEU A 123 -14.54 -0.99 -10.77
C LEU A 123 -14.11 -2.43 -11.02
N TRP A 124 -12.84 -2.65 -11.38
CA TRP A 124 -12.33 -3.99 -11.63
C TRP A 124 -12.40 -4.88 -10.39
N LEU A 125 -11.98 -4.38 -9.23
CA LEU A 125 -12.02 -5.14 -7.98
C LEU A 125 -13.45 -5.47 -7.55
N LEU A 126 -14.40 -4.55 -7.72
CA LEU A 126 -15.81 -4.82 -7.45
C LEU A 126 -16.36 -5.90 -8.39
N ILE A 127 -16.08 -5.82 -9.70
CA ILE A 127 -16.52 -6.83 -10.66
C ILE A 127 -15.94 -8.20 -10.29
N ALA A 128 -14.65 -8.29 -10.00
CA ALA A 128 -14.01 -9.54 -9.61
C ALA A 128 -14.58 -10.11 -8.31
N THR A 129 -14.81 -9.25 -7.31
CA THR A 129 -15.41 -9.64 -6.02
C THR A 129 -16.84 -10.17 -6.21
N LEU A 130 -17.65 -9.50 -7.03
CA LEU A 130 -19.01 -9.94 -7.36
C LEU A 130 -19.00 -11.26 -8.15
N ALA A 131 -18.03 -11.44 -9.02
CA ALA A 131 -17.78 -12.70 -9.74
C ALA A 131 -17.13 -13.79 -8.86
N ARG A 132 -16.83 -13.50 -7.59
CA ARG A 132 -16.17 -14.41 -6.63
C ARG A 132 -14.79 -14.88 -7.10
N LEU A 133 -14.09 -14.04 -7.86
CA LEU A 133 -12.75 -14.31 -8.34
C LEU A 133 -11.73 -13.72 -7.37
N PRO A 134 -10.83 -14.52 -6.77
CA PRO A 134 -9.74 -13.98 -5.98
C PRO A 134 -8.73 -13.34 -6.94
N VAL A 135 -8.68 -12.02 -6.94
CA VAL A 135 -7.75 -11.24 -7.78
C VAL A 135 -6.75 -10.48 -6.91
N SER A 136 -5.71 -9.92 -7.52
CA SER A 136 -4.73 -9.12 -6.78
C SER A 136 -5.02 -7.63 -6.92
N SER A 137 -5.24 -6.96 -5.80
CA SER A 137 -5.40 -5.50 -5.69
C SER A 137 -4.15 -4.75 -6.16
N THR A 138 -2.95 -5.24 -5.82
CA THR A 138 -1.66 -4.65 -6.26
C THR A 138 -1.47 -4.69 -7.78
N HIS A 139 -1.82 -5.79 -8.44
CA HIS A 139 -1.77 -5.87 -9.90
C HIS A 139 -2.80 -4.92 -10.54
N SER A 140 -3.99 -4.83 -9.94
CA SER A 140 -5.08 -3.99 -10.43
C SER A 140 -4.71 -2.50 -10.39
N ILE A 141 -4.17 -2.01 -9.27
CA ILE A 141 -3.78 -0.60 -9.15
C ILE A 141 -2.55 -0.27 -10.01
N THR A 142 -1.58 -1.19 -10.10
CA THR A 142 -0.40 -1.02 -10.97
C THR A 142 -0.82 -0.97 -12.43
N GLY A 143 -1.69 -1.88 -12.87
CA GLY A 143 -2.23 -1.92 -14.23
C GLY A 143 -3.05 -0.67 -14.58
N ALA A 144 -3.90 -0.19 -13.67
CA ALA A 144 -4.64 1.06 -13.85
C ALA A 144 -3.68 2.27 -13.97
N THR A 145 -2.61 2.29 -13.18
CA THR A 145 -1.59 3.35 -13.22
C THR A 145 -0.76 3.31 -14.51
N VAL A 146 -0.41 2.11 -15.00
CA VAL A 146 0.23 1.92 -16.31
C VAL A 146 -0.70 2.39 -17.42
N GLY A 147 -1.99 2.01 -17.39
CA GLY A 147 -2.98 2.43 -18.38
C GLY A 147 -3.13 3.95 -18.43
N PHE A 148 -3.17 4.61 -17.27
CA PHE A 148 -3.13 6.07 -17.19
C PHE A 148 -1.87 6.64 -17.85
N GLY A 149 -0.68 6.14 -17.50
CA GLY A 149 0.59 6.61 -18.06
C GLY A 149 0.69 6.43 -19.58
N LEU A 150 0.21 5.29 -20.11
CA LEU A 150 0.13 5.04 -21.55
C LEU A 150 -0.82 6.03 -22.24
N MET A 151 -1.96 6.34 -21.64
CA MET A 151 -2.95 7.25 -22.22
C MET A 151 -2.46 8.70 -22.29
N THR A 152 -1.77 9.18 -21.25
CA THR A 152 -1.34 10.58 -21.17
C THR A 152 -0.03 10.86 -21.87
N ARG A 153 0.95 9.96 -21.77
CA ARG A 153 2.35 10.18 -22.20
C ARG A 153 2.92 9.04 -23.02
N GLY A 154 2.13 8.02 -23.34
CA GLY A 154 2.60 6.83 -24.05
C GLY A 154 3.67 6.06 -23.28
N ILE A 155 4.50 5.33 -24.03
CA ILE A 155 5.55 4.45 -23.50
C ILE A 155 6.60 5.23 -22.69
N ILE A 156 6.83 6.50 -23.01
CA ILE A 156 7.83 7.37 -22.37
C ILE A 156 7.40 7.76 -20.96
N GLY A 157 6.10 7.77 -20.67
CA GLY A 157 5.54 8.14 -19.37
C GLY A 157 5.78 7.12 -18.25
N ILE A 158 6.33 5.94 -18.58
CA ILE A 158 6.38 4.79 -17.69
C ILE A 158 7.83 4.49 -17.29
N GLN A 159 8.03 4.25 -15.99
CA GLN A 159 9.32 3.82 -15.47
C GLN A 159 9.51 2.31 -15.66
N TRP A 160 9.83 1.89 -16.89
CA TRP A 160 9.97 0.46 -17.24
C TRP A 160 10.91 -0.33 -16.34
N ARG A 161 12.03 0.28 -15.93
CA ARG A 161 12.98 -0.38 -15.00
C ARG A 161 12.32 -0.71 -13.66
N LYS A 162 11.50 0.19 -13.13
CA LYS A 162 10.77 -0.04 -11.87
C LYS A 162 9.66 -1.07 -12.06
N ILE A 163 8.93 -1.03 -13.17
CA ILE A 163 7.93 -2.04 -13.52
C ILE A 163 8.56 -3.44 -13.56
N VAL A 164 9.72 -3.61 -14.18
CA VAL A 164 10.42 -4.90 -14.18
C VAL A 164 10.74 -5.38 -12.77
N HIS A 165 11.18 -4.50 -11.87
CA HIS A 165 11.39 -4.86 -10.46
C HIS A 165 10.09 -5.26 -9.75
N ILE A 166 8.98 -4.55 -10.00
CA ILE A 166 7.66 -4.87 -9.46
C ILE A 166 7.21 -6.26 -9.96
N VAL A 167 7.29 -6.51 -11.27
CA VAL A 167 6.92 -7.79 -11.87
C VAL A 167 7.80 -8.93 -11.33
N ALA A 168 9.11 -8.72 -11.21
CA ALA A 168 10.00 -9.71 -10.60
C ALA A 168 9.59 -10.06 -9.17
N SER A 169 9.16 -9.06 -8.37
CA SER A 169 8.67 -9.28 -7.01
C SER A 169 7.37 -10.10 -6.96
N TRP A 170 6.51 -10.01 -7.97
CA TRP A 170 5.27 -10.79 -8.05
C TRP A 170 5.52 -12.29 -8.20
N PHE A 171 6.60 -12.68 -8.87
CA PHE A 171 7.02 -14.09 -8.97
C PHE A 171 7.84 -14.53 -7.76
N LEU A 172 8.73 -13.67 -7.28
CA LEU A 172 9.63 -14.01 -6.18
C LEU A 172 8.87 -14.18 -4.85
N SER A 173 7.84 -13.37 -4.60
CA SER A 173 7.11 -13.40 -3.32
C SER A 173 6.39 -14.73 -3.05
N PRO A 174 5.61 -15.30 -4.00
CA PRO A 174 5.02 -16.62 -3.83
C PRO A 174 6.06 -17.72 -3.62
N ILE A 175 7.16 -17.72 -4.39
CA ILE A 175 8.23 -18.71 -4.26
C ILE A 175 8.84 -18.68 -2.86
N LEU A 176 9.23 -17.49 -2.39
CA LEU A 176 9.81 -17.33 -1.06
C LEU A 176 8.81 -17.71 0.04
N SER A 177 7.54 -17.30 -0.10
CA SER A 177 6.50 -17.68 0.86
C SER A 177 6.26 -19.19 0.91
N GLY A 178 6.33 -19.88 -0.25
CA GLY A 178 6.19 -21.32 -0.35
C GLY A 178 7.35 -22.06 0.32
N VAL A 179 8.59 -21.61 0.10
CA VAL A 179 9.77 -22.16 0.77
C VAL A 179 9.69 -21.99 2.28
N VAL A 180 9.36 -20.78 2.76
CA VAL A 180 9.21 -20.52 4.20
C VAL A 180 8.07 -21.35 4.80
N SER A 181 6.93 -21.44 4.12
CA SER A 181 5.79 -22.25 4.55
C SER A 181 6.15 -23.74 4.64
N ALA A 182 6.88 -24.28 3.66
CA ALA A 182 7.35 -25.67 3.68
C ALA A 182 8.30 -25.93 4.84
N ILE A 183 9.27 -25.04 5.10
CA ILE A 183 10.19 -25.16 6.24
C ILE A 183 9.42 -25.15 7.56
N LEU A 184 8.49 -24.20 7.74
CA LEU A 184 7.66 -24.11 8.95
C LEU A 184 6.80 -25.36 9.13
N TYR A 185 6.23 -25.89 8.05
CA TYR A 185 5.45 -27.13 8.09
C TYR A 185 6.32 -28.33 8.52
N ILE A 186 7.52 -28.48 7.95
CA ILE A 186 8.44 -29.57 8.33
C ILE A 186 8.82 -29.49 9.81
N ILE A 187 9.09 -28.28 10.32
CA ILE A 187 9.39 -28.04 11.74
C ILE A 187 8.19 -28.45 12.60
N LEU A 188 6.97 -28.04 12.24
CA LEU A 188 5.75 -28.39 12.95
C LEU A 188 5.48 -29.91 12.91
N ASP A 189 5.67 -30.54 11.76
CA ASP A 189 5.45 -31.97 11.56
C ASP A 189 6.35 -32.80 12.48
N HIS A 190 7.66 -32.49 12.52
CA HIS A 190 8.63 -33.22 13.36
C HIS A 190 8.53 -32.85 14.85
N SER A 191 8.29 -31.57 15.16
CA SER A 191 8.33 -31.07 16.54
C SER A 191 7.03 -31.32 17.29
N VAL A 192 5.89 -31.36 16.58
CA VAL A 192 4.54 -31.45 17.15
C VAL A 192 3.81 -32.69 16.65
N LEU A 193 3.55 -32.81 15.34
CA LEU A 193 2.59 -33.79 14.81
C LEU A 193 3.04 -35.25 14.99
N ARG A 194 4.32 -35.55 14.76
CA ARG A 194 4.89 -36.91 14.88
C ARG A 194 5.28 -37.30 16.31
N ARG A 195 5.10 -36.41 17.30
CA ARG A 195 5.46 -36.71 18.69
C ARG A 195 4.37 -37.56 19.35
N LYS A 196 4.76 -38.39 20.33
CA LYS A 196 3.85 -39.27 21.09
C LYS A 196 2.67 -38.52 21.74
N ASN A 197 2.88 -37.26 22.15
CA ASN A 197 1.87 -36.40 22.78
C ASN A 197 1.73 -35.06 22.02
N PRO A 198 1.10 -35.05 20.83
CA PRO A 198 1.11 -33.91 19.92
C PRO A 198 0.42 -32.68 20.54
N PHE A 199 -0.64 -32.87 21.33
CA PHE A 199 -1.34 -31.77 21.99
C PHE A 199 -0.44 -30.98 22.96
N ARG A 200 0.29 -31.67 23.85
CA ARG A 200 1.21 -31.02 24.80
C ARG A 200 2.40 -30.38 24.09
N CYS A 201 2.92 -31.02 23.04
CA CYS A 201 3.99 -30.46 22.22
C CYS A 201 3.53 -29.19 21.49
N GLY A 202 2.30 -29.17 20.97
CA GLY A 202 1.70 -28.01 20.32
C GLY A 202 1.59 -26.83 21.29
N LEU A 203 1.01 -27.05 22.48
CA LEU A 203 0.92 -26.03 23.52
C LEU A 203 2.28 -25.44 23.93
N ARG A 204 3.33 -26.26 23.92
CA ARG A 204 4.71 -25.79 24.21
C ARG A 204 5.34 -25.03 23.04
N ALA A 205 4.96 -25.34 21.81
CA ALA A 205 5.47 -24.66 20.62
C ALA A 205 4.80 -23.31 20.36
N LEU A 206 3.52 -23.15 20.74
CA LEU A 206 2.75 -21.91 20.52
C LEU A 206 3.44 -20.64 21.02
N PRO A 207 3.97 -20.56 22.26
CA PRO A 207 4.67 -19.36 22.74
C PRO A 207 5.85 -18.96 21.85
N VAL A 208 6.57 -19.92 21.27
CA VAL A 208 7.73 -19.67 20.40
C VAL A 208 7.27 -19.05 19.08
N PHE A 209 6.22 -19.60 18.47
CA PHE A 209 5.64 -19.02 17.24
C PHE A 209 5.07 -17.63 17.47
N TYR A 210 4.34 -17.44 18.56
CA TYR A 210 3.80 -16.11 18.91
C TYR A 210 4.91 -15.11 19.19
N TRP A 211 5.97 -15.50 19.90
CA TRP A 211 7.12 -14.65 20.13
C TRP A 211 7.76 -14.21 18.82
N PHE A 212 8.03 -15.14 17.89
CA PHE A 212 8.62 -14.80 16.60
C PHE A 212 7.71 -13.87 15.77
N CYS A 213 6.41 -14.17 15.70
CA CYS A 213 5.44 -13.33 15.01
C CYS A 213 5.36 -11.92 15.61
N ILE A 214 5.28 -11.79 16.93
CA ILE A 214 5.21 -10.49 17.60
C ILE A 214 6.50 -9.71 17.38
N VAL A 215 7.66 -10.33 17.59
CA VAL A 215 8.96 -9.67 17.39
C VAL A 215 9.14 -9.21 15.95
N PHE A 216 8.79 -10.06 14.97
CA PHE A 216 8.88 -9.71 13.57
C PHE A 216 7.95 -8.54 13.19
N ASN A 217 6.70 -8.56 13.65
CA ASN A 217 5.74 -7.48 13.40
C ASN A 217 6.20 -6.17 14.07
N VAL A 218 6.59 -6.22 15.34
CA VAL A 218 7.11 -5.05 16.06
C VAL A 218 8.35 -4.50 15.38
N PHE A 219 9.31 -5.35 15.02
CA PHE A 219 10.51 -4.93 14.28
C PHE A 219 10.17 -4.27 12.95
N THR A 220 9.26 -4.86 12.18
CA THR A 220 8.85 -4.30 10.88
C THR A 220 8.18 -2.94 11.06
N ILE A 221 7.30 -2.78 12.06
CA ILE A 221 6.68 -1.50 12.39
C ILE A 221 7.72 -0.49 12.87
N SER A 222 8.68 -0.89 13.70
CA SER A 222 9.72 0.02 14.22
C SER A 222 10.73 0.44 13.14
N TYR A 223 11.11 -0.46 12.24
CA TYR A 223 12.12 -0.22 11.22
C TYR A 223 11.54 0.44 9.95
N GLN A 224 10.38 -0.02 9.50
CA GLN A 224 9.75 0.41 8.25
C GLN A 224 8.46 1.19 8.45
N GLY A 225 8.07 1.48 9.70
CA GLY A 225 6.82 2.18 9.99
C GLY A 225 6.71 3.55 9.32
N SER A 226 5.47 4.01 9.21
CA SER A 226 5.09 5.21 8.46
C SER A 226 5.92 6.44 8.86
N LYS A 227 6.78 6.90 7.95
CA LYS A 227 7.70 8.04 8.13
C LYS A 227 7.02 9.40 8.33
N CYS A 228 5.69 9.46 8.37
CA CYS A 228 4.95 10.68 8.75
C CYS A 228 5.35 11.24 10.13
N LYS A 229 5.99 10.42 10.99
CA LYS A 229 6.53 10.87 12.28
C LYS A 229 7.92 11.54 12.18
N GLN A 230 8.67 11.35 11.10
CA GLN A 230 10.04 11.88 10.95
C GLN A 230 10.09 13.32 10.42
N TYR A 231 9.01 13.83 9.82
CA TYR A 231 8.97 15.21 9.30
C TYR A 231 8.90 16.29 10.41
N ASN A 232 8.64 15.90 11.65
CA ASN A 232 8.51 16.82 12.79
C ASN A 232 9.73 16.81 13.73
N ILE A 233 10.85 16.20 13.33
CA ILE A 233 12.10 16.14 14.12
C ILE A 233 13.27 16.83 13.38
N GLN A 234 13.04 17.35 12.17
CA GLN A 234 14.07 18.04 11.37
C GLN A 234 13.75 19.50 11.03
N ASN A 235 12.81 20.13 11.74
CA ASN A 235 12.59 21.58 11.69
C ASN A 235 12.89 22.19 13.06
#